data_AF-A0A3D3XSR0-F1
#
_entry.id   AF-A0A3D3XSR0-F1
#
_cell.length_a   1.000
_cell.length_b   1.000
_cell.length_c   1.000
_cell.angle_alpha   90.00
_cell.angle_beta   90.00
_cell.angle_gamma   90.00
#
_symmetry.space_group_name_H-M   'P 1'
#
loop_
_entity.id
_entity.type
_entity.pdbx_description
1 polymer ?
#
loop_
_entity_poly.entity_id
_entity_poly.type
_entity_poly.pdbx_seq_one_letter_code
_entity_poly.pdbx_strand_id
1 'polypeptide(L)'
;DQVLFFWLLGSFTMFLFIFGALAVLHPIGLVPDRGSLVWDLASILEESMGTSGRYLFLVVGMAALFSTQLGGVDGGSRIFSDLLHTNFKFGKWFKLEQWYLILVSTTMIIGTFSVWFFEQYDIAGLDFLFISALIGGFAMAVYVPLLLYMNLTYLPKSARPGWINIFFMVIASAMYIGFAGYTIYTKVADVFFSSA
;
A
#
# COMPACT_ATOMS: atom_id res chain seq x y z
N ASP A 1 -3.59 -13.44 -16.13
CA ASP A 1 -3.95 -13.11 -14.74
C ASP A 1 -3.64 -11.67 -14.36
N GLN A 2 -2.37 -11.22 -14.34
CA GLN A 2 -2.04 -9.84 -13.93
C GLN A 2 -2.74 -8.75 -14.75
N VAL A 3 -2.85 -8.87 -16.08
CA VAL A 3 -3.54 -7.85 -16.89
C VAL A 3 -5.02 -7.71 -16.53
N LEU A 4 -5.69 -8.83 -16.26
CA LEU A 4 -7.13 -8.85 -15.94
C LEU A 4 -7.39 -8.37 -14.51
N PHE A 5 -6.72 -8.97 -13.53
CA PHE A 5 -7.00 -8.72 -12.11
C PHE A 5 -6.32 -7.46 -11.59
N PHE A 6 -5.07 -7.20 -11.98
CA PHE A 6 -4.33 -6.04 -11.48
C PHE A 6 -4.64 -4.79 -12.31
N TRP A 7 -4.55 -4.90 -13.64
CA TRP A 7 -4.68 -3.74 -14.52
C TRP A 7 -6.14 -3.36 -14.78
N LEU A 8 -6.94 -4.27 -15.32
CA LEU A 8 -8.31 -3.95 -15.72
C LEU A 8 -9.23 -3.77 -14.51
N LEU A 9 -9.31 -4.75 -13.61
CA LEU A 9 -10.18 -4.66 -12.43
C LEU A 9 -9.73 -3.52 -11.50
N GLY A 10 -8.41 -3.35 -11.33
CA GLY A 10 -7.85 -2.25 -10.54
C GLY A 10 -8.19 -0.88 -11.12
N SER A 11 -8.00 -0.68 -12.43
CA SER A 11 -8.35 0.58 -13.10
C SER A 11 -9.85 0.85 -13.06
N PHE A 12 -10.67 -0.18 -13.26
CA PHE A 12 -12.12 -0.06 -13.17
C PHE A 12 -12.56 0.36 -11.76
N THR A 13 -11.97 -0.26 -10.73
CA THR A 13 -12.27 0.07 -9.33
C THR A 13 -11.84 1.50 -9.00
N MET A 14 -10.64 1.91 -9.42
CA MET A 14 -10.19 3.30 -9.26
C MET A 14 -11.12 4.29 -9.97
N PHE A 15 -11.55 3.98 -11.20
CA PHE A 15 -12.51 4.80 -11.92
C PHE A 15 -13.84 4.93 -11.15
N LEU A 16 -14.37 3.85 -10.58
CA LEU A 16 -15.58 3.88 -9.76
C LEU A 16 -15.42 4.74 -8.51
N PHE A 17 -14.26 4.70 -7.85
CA PHE A 17 -13.99 5.56 -6.69
C PHE A 17 -13.90 7.05 -7.09
N ILE A 18 -13.24 7.38 -8.19
CA ILE A 18 -13.16 8.75 -8.72
C ILE A 18 -14.56 9.24 -9.09
N PHE A 19 -15.34 8.40 -9.80
CA PHE A 19 -16.71 8.72 -10.17
C PHE A 19 -17.60 8.91 -8.94
N GLY A 20 -17.50 8.04 -7.94
CA GLY A 20 -18.22 8.16 -6.68
C GLY A 20 -17.87 9.47 -5.94
N ALA A 21 -16.59 9.83 -5.88
CA ALA A 21 -16.17 11.10 -5.29
C ALA A 21 -16.75 12.31 -6.05
N LEU A 22 -16.78 12.27 -7.38
CA LEU A 22 -17.30 13.38 -8.19
C LEU A 22 -18.83 13.45 -8.20
N ALA A 23 -19.53 12.32 -8.23
CA ALA A 23 -20.99 12.28 -8.32
C ALA A 23 -21.67 12.44 -6.96
N VAL A 24 -20.99 12.08 -5.87
CA VAL A 24 -21.58 12.03 -4.53
C VAL A 24 -20.92 13.02 -3.58
N LEU A 25 -19.60 12.97 -3.39
CA LEU A 25 -18.93 13.85 -2.42
C LEU A 25 -18.88 15.31 -2.88
N HIS A 26 -18.58 15.55 -4.16
CA HIS A 26 -18.42 16.91 -4.69
C HIS A 26 -19.71 17.76 -4.62
N PRO A 27 -20.92 17.27 -4.97
CA PRO A 27 -22.16 18.04 -4.83
C PRO A 27 -22.53 18.38 -3.39
N ILE A 28 -22.18 17.52 -2.43
CA ILE A 28 -22.50 17.70 -1.01
C ILE A 28 -21.48 18.65 -0.34
N GLY A 29 -20.37 18.97 -1.02
CA GLY A 29 -19.31 19.83 -0.48
C GLY A 29 -18.59 19.22 0.71
N LEU A 30 -18.78 17.92 0.97
CA LEU A 30 -18.11 17.21 2.04
C LEU A 30 -16.69 16.89 1.63
N VAL A 31 -15.75 17.50 2.34
CA VAL A 31 -14.36 17.02 2.43
C VAL A 31 -14.33 16.17 3.70
N PRO A 32 -14.34 14.83 3.61
CA PRO A 32 -14.46 13.99 4.79
C PRO A 32 -13.34 14.27 5.80
N ASP A 33 -13.69 14.34 7.08
CA ASP A 33 -12.73 14.59 8.14
C ASP A 33 -11.85 13.35 8.38
N ARG A 34 -10.62 13.56 8.84
CA ARG A 34 -9.51 12.58 8.72
C ARG A 34 -9.75 11.27 9.51
N GLY A 35 -10.64 11.29 10.49
CA GLY A 35 -11.03 10.12 11.29
C GLY A 35 -12.41 9.53 10.94
N SER A 36 -13.26 10.28 10.22
CA SER A 36 -14.66 9.90 9.97
C SER A 36 -14.93 9.40 8.55
N LEU A 37 -13.97 9.47 7.63
CA LEU A 37 -14.14 9.07 6.21
C LEU A 37 -15.00 7.81 5.99
N VAL A 38 -14.69 6.71 6.68
CA VAL A 38 -15.41 5.44 6.52
C VAL A 38 -16.86 5.56 7.02
N TRP A 39 -17.06 6.27 8.13
CA TRP A 39 -18.37 6.51 8.71
C TRP A 39 -19.22 7.48 7.87
N ASP A 40 -18.59 8.51 7.31
CA ASP A 40 -19.23 9.50 6.44
C ASP A 40 -19.70 8.83 5.15
N LEU A 41 -18.85 8.02 4.53
CA LEU A 41 -19.22 7.24 3.34
C LEU A 41 -20.33 6.21 3.63
N ALA A 42 -20.30 5.57 4.80
CA ALA A 42 -21.35 4.65 5.22
C ALA A 42 -22.70 5.38 5.44
N SER A 43 -22.66 6.57 6.03
CA SER A 43 -23.84 7.43 6.25
C SER A 43 -24.42 7.93 4.93
N ILE A 44 -23.59 8.27 3.95
CA ILE A 44 -24.06 8.64 2.61
C ILE A 44 -24.80 7.47 1.93
N LEU A 45 -24.29 6.24 2.08
CA LEU A 45 -25.00 5.07 1.55
C LEU A 45 -26.30 4.77 2.33
N GLU A 46 -26.35 5.14 3.61
CA GLU A 46 -27.57 5.08 4.43
C GLU A 46 -28.68 5.99 3.89
N GLU A 47 -28.35 7.19 3.43
CA GLU A 47 -29.36 8.12 2.87
C GLU A 47 -30.05 7.55 1.63
N SER A 48 -29.32 6.78 0.82
CA SER A 48 -29.84 6.21 -0.44
C SER A 48 -30.52 4.84 -0.24
N MET A 49 -29.96 3.97 0.61
CA MET A 49 -30.39 2.56 0.76
C MET A 49 -30.96 2.23 2.15
N GLY A 50 -31.13 3.25 3.01
CA GLY A 50 -31.50 3.09 4.42
C GLY A 50 -30.41 2.40 5.24
N THR A 51 -30.74 2.02 6.47
CA THR A 51 -29.80 1.41 7.42
C THR A 51 -29.12 0.14 6.90
N SER A 52 -29.75 -0.57 5.96
CA SER A 52 -29.15 -1.72 5.28
C SER A 52 -27.91 -1.34 4.45
N GLY A 53 -27.92 -0.16 3.82
CA GLY A 53 -26.79 0.38 3.07
C GLY A 53 -25.59 0.66 3.97
N ARG A 54 -25.81 1.25 5.15
CA ARG A 54 -24.73 1.50 6.12
C ARG A 54 -23.98 0.22 6.48
N TYR A 55 -24.72 -0.81 6.89
CA TYR A 55 -24.10 -2.08 7.28
C TYR A 55 -23.41 -2.78 6.11
N LEU A 56 -23.99 -2.73 4.92
CA LEU A 56 -23.35 -3.26 3.71
C LEU A 56 -22.02 -2.57 3.45
N PHE A 57 -21.96 -1.24 3.52
CA PHE A 57 -20.71 -0.49 3.33
C PHE A 57 -19.64 -0.88 4.35
N LEU A 58 -20.01 -0.96 5.64
CA LEU A 58 -19.07 -1.32 6.70
C LEU A 58 -18.55 -2.76 6.56
N VAL A 59 -19.41 -3.72 6.23
CA VAL A 59 -19.00 -5.13 6.04
C VAL A 59 -18.10 -5.27 4.82
N VAL A 60 -18.43 -4.61 3.70
CA VAL A 60 -17.59 -4.63 2.50
C VAL A 60 -16.26 -3.93 2.75
N GLY A 61 -16.26 -2.78 3.43
CA GLY A 61 -15.04 -2.08 3.83
C GLY A 61 -14.14 -2.92 4.72
N MET A 62 -14.71 -3.61 5.71
CA MET A 62 -14.00 -4.56 6.56
C MET A 62 -13.41 -5.70 5.72
N ALA A 63 -14.18 -6.31 4.82
CA ALA A 63 -13.70 -7.39 3.95
C ALA A 63 -12.55 -6.92 3.03
N ALA A 64 -12.64 -5.71 2.48
CA ALA A 64 -11.59 -5.13 1.63
C ALA A 64 -10.28 -4.92 2.42
N LEU A 65 -10.37 -4.34 3.63
CA LEU A 65 -9.20 -4.17 4.51
C LEU A 65 -8.61 -5.52 4.92
N PHE A 66 -9.45 -6.49 5.28
CA PHE A 66 -9.01 -7.83 5.68
C PHE A 66 -8.33 -8.58 4.53
N SER A 67 -8.81 -8.44 3.30
CA SER A 67 -8.18 -9.05 2.12
C SER A 67 -6.75 -8.55 1.89
N THR A 68 -6.51 -7.26 2.15
CA THR A 68 -5.18 -6.64 2.03
C THR A 68 -4.24 -7.16 3.13
N GLN A 69 -4.76 -7.31 4.35
CA GLN A 69 -3.98 -7.89 5.45
C GLN A 69 -3.63 -9.35 5.18
N LEU A 70 -4.58 -10.15 4.68
CA LEU A 70 -4.30 -11.52 4.27
C LEU A 70 -3.23 -11.57 3.17
N GLY A 71 -3.39 -10.80 2.09
CA GLY A 71 -2.41 -10.80 1.00
C GLY A 71 -1.02 -10.31 1.42
N GLY A 72 -0.95 -9.25 2.21
CA GLY A 72 0.30 -8.63 2.65
C GLY A 72 1.03 -9.45 3.71
N VAL A 73 0.33 -9.86 4.78
CA VAL A 73 0.95 -10.56 5.92
C VAL A 73 1.22 -12.02 5.58
N ASP A 74 0.29 -12.75 4.96
CA ASP A 74 0.51 -14.16 4.57
C ASP A 74 1.59 -14.25 3.48
N GLY A 75 1.42 -13.49 2.39
CA GLY A 75 2.35 -13.49 1.27
C GLY A 75 3.75 -13.01 1.68
N GLY A 76 3.82 -11.89 2.39
CA GLY A 76 5.09 -11.34 2.88
C GLY A 76 5.80 -12.30 3.82
N SER A 77 5.10 -12.84 4.83
CA SER A 77 5.70 -13.74 5.82
C SER A 77 6.22 -15.03 5.19
N ARG A 78 5.58 -15.56 4.13
CA ARG A 78 6.09 -16.71 3.38
C ARG A 78 7.38 -16.38 2.63
N ILE A 79 7.41 -15.25 1.91
CA ILE A 79 8.59 -14.81 1.17
C ILE A 79 9.77 -14.58 2.12
N PHE A 80 9.54 -13.87 3.21
CA PHE A 80 10.60 -13.61 4.20
C PHE A 80 11.03 -14.87 4.95
N SER A 81 10.09 -15.76 5.29
CA SER A 81 10.44 -17.05 5.93
C SER A 81 11.33 -17.89 5.03
N ASP A 82 10.98 -18.01 3.74
CA ASP A 82 11.78 -18.74 2.76
C ASP A 82 13.15 -18.07 2.55
N LEU A 83 13.18 -16.75 2.40
CA LEU A 83 14.41 -15.97 2.25
C LEU A 83 15.35 -16.16 3.44
N LEU A 84 14.83 -16.09 4.67
CA LEU A 84 15.60 -16.31 5.89
C LEU A 84 16.16 -17.74 5.94
N HIS A 85 15.30 -18.73 5.71
CA HIS A 85 15.65 -20.14 5.83
C HIS A 85 16.64 -20.62 4.74
N THR A 86 16.55 -20.10 3.52
CA THR A 86 17.43 -20.48 2.40
C THR A 86 18.75 -19.72 2.36
N ASN A 87 18.75 -18.41 2.63
CA ASN A 87 19.93 -17.57 2.42
C ASN A 87 20.83 -17.45 3.65
N PHE A 88 20.31 -17.65 4.86
CA PHE A 88 21.07 -17.44 6.10
C PHE A 88 21.27 -18.71 6.91
N LYS A 89 22.46 -18.86 7.49
CA LYS A 89 22.78 -20.01 8.36
C LYS A 89 21.92 -20.03 9.64
N PHE A 90 21.60 -18.86 10.19
CA PHE A 90 20.68 -18.76 11.35
C PHE A 90 19.24 -19.11 10.96
N GLY A 91 18.88 -18.96 9.69
CA GLY A 91 17.56 -19.31 9.19
C GLY A 91 17.23 -20.79 9.34
N LYS A 92 18.25 -21.66 9.44
CA LYS A 92 18.06 -23.11 9.69
C LYS A 92 17.88 -23.46 11.17
N TRP A 93 17.93 -22.49 12.08
CA TRP A 93 17.71 -22.72 13.52
C TRP A 93 16.26 -23.05 13.85
N PHE A 94 15.33 -22.55 13.05
CA PHE A 94 13.90 -22.84 13.17
C PHE A 94 13.39 -23.49 11.89
N LYS A 95 12.29 -24.25 12.00
CA LYS A 95 11.58 -24.77 10.82
C LYS A 95 10.95 -23.61 10.05
N LEU A 96 10.77 -23.78 8.74
CA LEU A 96 10.11 -22.79 7.87
C LEU A 96 8.75 -22.33 8.40
N GLU A 97 7.94 -23.27 8.91
CA GLU A 97 6.64 -23.00 9.51
C GLU A 97 6.75 -22.12 10.77
N GLN A 98 7.81 -22.31 11.56
CA GLN A 98 8.06 -21.53 12.77
C GLN A 98 8.49 -20.10 12.40
N TRP A 99 9.35 -19.94 11.40
CA TRP A 99 9.68 -18.61 10.86
C TRP A 99 8.45 -17.90 10.32
N TYR A 100 7.59 -18.61 9.60
CA TYR A 100 6.31 -18.07 9.13
C TYR A 100 5.45 -17.57 10.29
N LEU A 101 5.25 -18.39 11.32
CA LEU A 101 4.46 -18.00 12.50
C LEU A 101 5.07 -16.83 13.26
N ILE A 102 6.39 -16.79 13.41
CA ILE A 102 7.11 -15.67 14.04
C ILE A 102 6.84 -14.39 13.26
N LEU A 103 7.06 -14.39 11.94
CA LEU A 103 6.89 -13.21 11.10
C LEU A 103 5.44 -12.70 11.07
N VAL A 104 4.46 -13.60 10.95
CA VAL A 104 3.03 -13.25 11.02
C VAL A 104 2.70 -12.64 12.38
N SER A 105 3.14 -13.27 13.47
CA SER A 105 2.84 -12.78 14.81
C SER A 105 3.50 -11.43 15.08
N THR A 106 4.76 -11.27 14.70
CA THR A 106 5.50 -10.02 14.87
C THR A 106 4.87 -8.89 14.06
N THR A 107 4.49 -9.12 12.80
CA THR A 107 3.84 -8.09 11.98
C THR A 107 2.46 -7.70 12.52
N MET A 108 1.67 -8.66 13.02
CA MET A 108 0.38 -8.37 13.66
C MET A 108 0.54 -7.58 14.97
N ILE A 109 1.51 -7.93 15.81
CA ILE A 109 1.80 -7.23 17.06
C ILE A 109 2.26 -5.79 16.76
N ILE A 110 3.18 -5.61 15.81
CA ILE A 110 3.66 -4.28 15.40
C ILE A 110 2.51 -3.45 14.83
N GLY A 111 1.66 -4.03 13.97
CA GLY A 111 0.51 -3.34 13.40
C GLY A 111 -0.46 -2.86 14.48
N THR A 112 -0.82 -3.74 15.42
CA THR A 112 -1.73 -3.42 16.54
C THR A 112 -1.14 -2.36 17.47
N PHE A 113 0.14 -2.52 17.83
CA PHE A 113 0.86 -1.56 18.67
C PHE A 113 0.99 -0.20 17.98
N SER A 114 1.19 -0.16 16.67
CA SER A 114 1.29 1.08 15.91
C SER A 114 -0.02 1.87 15.95
N VAL A 115 -1.17 1.20 15.79
CA VAL A 115 -2.49 1.85 15.90
C VAL A 115 -2.66 2.47 17.28
N TRP A 116 -2.42 1.69 18.34
CA TRP A 116 -2.49 2.19 19.72
C TRP A 116 -1.54 3.37 19.98
N PHE A 117 -0.29 3.28 19.49
CA PHE A 117 0.70 4.34 19.64
C PHE A 117 0.23 5.62 18.93
N PHE A 118 -0.23 5.53 17.69
CA PHE A 118 -0.63 6.70 16.91
C PHE A 118 -1.93 7.36 17.41
N GLU A 119 -2.87 6.58 17.95
CA GLU A 119 -4.05 7.12 18.64
C GLU A 119 -3.67 8.01 19.83
N GLN A 120 -2.61 7.66 20.57
CA GLN A 120 -2.14 8.46 21.70
C GLN A 120 -1.60 9.84 21.30
N TYR A 121 -1.17 10.02 20.05
CA TYR A 121 -0.64 11.27 19.51
C TYR A 121 -1.63 12.03 18.63
N ASP A 122 -2.92 11.66 18.66
CA ASP A 122 -3.98 12.28 17.85
C ASP A 122 -3.68 12.28 16.33
N ILE A 123 -2.90 11.30 15.87
CA ILE A 123 -2.63 11.12 14.44
C ILE A 123 -3.83 10.40 13.83
N ALA A 124 -4.58 11.11 13.00
CA ALA A 124 -5.76 10.55 12.35
C ALA A 124 -5.42 9.32 11.48
N GLY A 125 -6.34 8.36 11.40
CA GLY A 125 -6.14 7.13 10.63
C GLY A 125 -5.81 7.37 9.15
N LEU A 126 -6.31 8.46 8.56
CA LEU A 126 -5.96 8.85 7.19
C LEU A 126 -4.49 9.31 7.06
N ASP A 127 -3.95 10.00 8.07
CA ASP A 127 -2.54 10.42 8.06
C ASP A 127 -1.61 9.20 8.11
N PHE A 128 -1.99 8.14 8.83
CA PHE A 128 -1.30 6.85 8.78
C PHE A 128 -1.32 6.23 7.38
N LEU A 129 -2.45 6.27 6.67
CA LEU A 129 -2.54 5.77 5.29
C LEU A 129 -1.63 6.57 4.34
N PHE A 130 -1.56 7.89 4.49
CA PHE A 130 -0.67 8.73 3.68
C PHE A 130 0.80 8.47 3.98
N ILE A 131 1.18 8.34 5.25
CA ILE A 131 2.56 8.00 5.65
C ILE A 131 2.93 6.62 5.08
N SER A 132 2.05 5.64 5.19
CA SER A 132 2.27 4.30 4.64
C SER A 132 2.44 4.32 3.12
N ALA A 133 1.58 5.05 2.40
CA ALA A 133 1.66 5.22 0.95
C ALA A 133 2.97 5.90 0.53
N LEU A 134 3.39 6.92 1.29
CA LEU A 134 4.64 7.64 1.07
C LEU A 134 5.84 6.71 1.24
N ILE A 135 5.91 5.95 2.34
CA ILE A 135 6.97 4.94 2.58
C ILE A 135 6.99 3.91 1.44
N GLY A 136 5.82 3.45 0.99
CA GLY A 136 5.70 2.58 -0.19
C GLY A 136 6.31 3.20 -1.45
N GLY A 137 6.05 4.48 -1.72
CA GLY A 137 6.66 5.23 -2.83
C GLY A 137 8.18 5.29 -2.74
N PHE A 138 8.74 5.55 -1.55
CA PHE A 138 10.19 5.52 -1.32
C PHE A 138 10.79 4.13 -1.54
N ALA A 139 10.14 3.08 -1.06
CA ALA A 139 10.58 1.70 -1.28
C ALA A 139 10.60 1.37 -2.78
N MET A 140 9.59 1.81 -3.54
CA MET A 140 9.52 1.61 -4.99
C MET A 140 10.61 2.35 -5.76
N ALA A 141 11.05 3.53 -5.28
CA ALA A 141 12.17 4.26 -5.88
C ALA A 141 13.49 3.45 -5.88
N VAL A 142 13.67 2.57 -4.90
CA VAL A 142 14.82 1.66 -4.81
C VAL A 142 14.54 0.33 -5.48
N TYR A 143 13.36 -0.26 -5.22
CA TYR A 143 13.02 -1.60 -5.67
C TYR A 143 12.88 -1.71 -7.20
N VAL A 144 12.20 -0.77 -7.85
CA VAL A 144 11.94 -0.81 -9.30
C VAL A 144 13.24 -0.82 -10.15
N PRO A 145 14.21 0.09 -9.94
CA PRO A 145 15.46 0.05 -10.70
C PRO A 145 16.32 -1.19 -10.38
N LEU A 146 16.34 -1.64 -9.12
CA LEU A 146 17.03 -2.88 -8.74
C LEU A 146 16.41 -4.10 -9.41
N LEU A 147 15.07 -4.16 -9.50
CA LEU A 147 14.37 -5.24 -10.19
C LEU A 147 14.72 -5.27 -11.68
N LEU A 148 14.77 -4.10 -12.34
CA LEU A 148 15.21 -4.01 -13.73
C LEU A 148 16.66 -4.49 -13.88
N TYR A 149 17.57 -4.06 -13.00
CA TYR A 149 18.96 -4.49 -12.99
C TYR A 149 19.09 -6.02 -12.82
N MET A 150 18.36 -6.60 -11.87
CA MET A 150 18.36 -8.04 -11.62
C MET A 150 17.82 -8.82 -12.84
N ASN A 151 16.74 -8.34 -13.45
CA ASN A 151 16.15 -8.96 -14.63
C ASN A 151 17.07 -8.93 -15.85
N LEU A 152 17.92 -7.92 -15.99
CA LEU A 152 18.88 -7.86 -17.10
C LEU A 152 20.13 -8.70 -16.84
N THR A 153 20.54 -8.82 -15.56
CA THR A 153 21.80 -9.46 -15.17
C THR A 153 21.65 -10.97 -14.96
N TYR A 154 20.62 -11.40 -14.23
CA TYR A 154 20.51 -12.79 -13.76
C TYR A 154 19.53 -13.66 -14.55
N LEU A 155 18.64 -13.08 -15.37
CA LEU A 155 17.73 -13.89 -16.20
C LEU A 155 18.45 -14.49 -17.43
N PRO A 156 18.11 -15.74 -17.79
CA PRO A 156 18.56 -16.34 -19.03
C PRO A 156 18.03 -15.54 -20.22
N LYS A 157 18.78 -15.48 -21.32
CA LYS A 157 18.47 -14.61 -22.48
C LYS A 157 17.06 -14.81 -23.04
N SER A 158 16.49 -16.02 -22.91
CA SER A 158 15.13 -16.35 -23.34
C SER A 158 14.02 -15.70 -22.51
N ALA A 159 14.29 -15.33 -21.26
CA ALA A 159 13.32 -14.76 -20.32
C ALA A 159 13.59 -13.29 -19.99
N ARG A 160 14.57 -12.65 -20.65
CA ARG A 160 14.89 -11.26 -20.42
C ARG A 160 13.76 -10.34 -20.91
N PRO A 161 13.52 -9.21 -20.22
CA PRO A 161 12.52 -8.25 -20.66
C PRO A 161 12.89 -7.69 -22.04
N GLY A 162 11.89 -7.59 -22.92
CA GLY A 162 12.06 -6.91 -24.21
C GLY A 162 12.30 -5.41 -24.04
N TRP A 163 12.74 -4.75 -25.11
CA TRP A 163 13.09 -3.32 -25.10
C TRP A 163 11.94 -2.41 -24.65
N ILE A 164 10.69 -2.74 -25.00
CA ILE A 164 9.49 -2.01 -24.57
C ILE A 164 9.35 -2.06 -23.03
N ASN A 165 9.53 -3.24 -22.45
CA ASN A 165 9.42 -3.43 -21.00
C ASN A 165 10.53 -2.67 -20.27
N ILE A 166 11.76 -2.68 -20.82
CA ILE A 166 12.88 -1.91 -20.28
C ILE A 166 12.55 -0.41 -20.29
N PHE A 167 12.04 0.10 -21.42
CA PHE A 167 11.68 1.52 -21.55
C PHE A 167 10.65 1.95 -20.50
N PHE A 168 9.56 1.20 -20.34
CA PHE A 168 8.54 1.50 -19.33
C PHE A 168 9.08 1.37 -17.90
N MET A 169 9.94 0.39 -17.62
CA MET A 169 10.57 0.24 -16.31
C MET A 169 11.50 1.41 -15.98
N VAL A 170 12.25 1.92 -16.95
CA VAL A 170 13.10 3.10 -16.77
C VAL A 170 12.25 4.35 -16.48
N ILE A 171 11.15 4.55 -17.21
CA ILE A 171 10.21 5.65 -16.92
C ILE A 171 9.64 5.50 -15.50
N ALA A 172 9.19 4.30 -15.12
CA ALA A 172 8.68 4.05 -13.78
C ALA A 172 9.73 4.34 -12.70
N SER A 173 10.98 3.90 -12.89
CA SER A 173 12.09 4.23 -11.99
C SER A 173 12.31 5.73 -11.88
N ALA A 174 12.35 6.45 -13.01
CA ALA A 174 12.52 7.90 -13.01
C ALA A 174 11.37 8.61 -12.27
N MET A 175 10.14 8.16 -12.44
CA MET A 175 8.98 8.71 -11.73
C MET A 175 9.08 8.50 -10.22
N TYR A 176 9.36 7.28 -9.75
CA TYR A 176 9.46 7.01 -8.30
C TYR A 176 10.66 7.70 -7.65
N ILE A 177 11.82 7.74 -8.33
CA ILE A 177 13.00 8.47 -7.85
C ILE A 177 12.73 9.97 -7.81
N GLY A 178 12.08 10.51 -8.86
CA GLY A 178 11.67 11.91 -8.91
C GLY A 178 10.69 12.26 -7.80
N PHE A 179 9.69 11.42 -7.55
CA PHE A 179 8.73 11.58 -6.45
C PHE A 179 9.42 11.57 -5.08
N ALA A 180 10.30 10.61 -4.83
CA ALA A 180 11.06 10.51 -3.59
C ALA A 180 11.97 11.74 -3.38
N GLY A 181 12.70 12.15 -4.42
CA GLY A 181 13.57 13.32 -4.40
C GLY A 181 12.81 14.62 -4.18
N TYR A 182 11.69 14.81 -4.90
CA TYR A 182 10.82 15.97 -4.73
C TYR A 182 10.25 16.06 -3.31
N THR A 183 9.76 14.93 -2.77
CA THR A 183 9.21 14.88 -1.41
C THR A 183 10.25 15.25 -0.36
N ILE A 184 11.47 14.73 -0.47
CA ILE A 184 12.58 15.12 0.42
C ILE A 184 12.87 16.61 0.27
N TYR A 185 13.01 17.09 -0.97
CA TYR A 185 13.30 18.50 -1.24
C TYR A 185 12.26 19.43 -0.61
N THR A 186 10.96 19.16 -0.81
CA THR A 186 9.89 19.98 -0.23
C THR A 186 9.93 19.97 1.29
N LYS A 187 10.13 18.81 1.93
CA LYS A 187 10.16 18.74 3.39
C LYS A 187 11.39 19.41 3.98
N VAL A 188 12.53 19.30 3.30
CA VAL A 188 13.76 20.00 3.67
C VAL A 188 13.57 21.51 3.52
N ALA A 189 13.04 21.97 2.39
CA ALA A 189 12.74 23.38 2.15
C ALA A 189 11.78 23.93 3.22
N ASP A 190 10.70 23.23 3.55
CA ASP A 190 9.76 23.65 4.58
C ASP A 190 10.45 23.85 5.95
N VAL A 191 11.33 22.93 6.36
CA VAL A 191 12.08 23.05 7.62
C VAL A 191 13.04 24.24 7.62
N PHE A 192 13.73 24.48 6.50
CA PHE A 192 14.70 25.58 6.38
C PHE A 192 14.07 26.95 6.19
N PHE A 193 12.92 27.05 5.52
CA PHE A 193 12.23 28.32 5.24
C PHE A 193 11.12 28.66 6.26
N SER A 194 10.64 27.71 7.06
CA SER A 194 9.74 27.97 8.20
C SER A 194 10.49 28.38 9.48
N SER A 195 11.82 28.32 9.48
CA SER A 195 12.69 28.72 10.59
C SER A 195 13.36 30.10 10.39
N ALA A 196 12.94 30.84 9.36
CA ALA A 196 13.27 32.25 9.10
C ALA A 196 12.02 33.13 9.22
#